data_AF-A0A520E581-F1
#
_entry.id   AF-A0A520E581-F1
#
_cell.length_a   1.000
_cell.length_b   1.000
_cell.length_c   1.000
_cell.angle_alpha   90.00
_cell.angle_beta   90.00
_cell.angle_gamma   90.00
#
_symmetry.space_group_name_H-M   'P 1'
#
loop_
_entity.id
_entity.type
_entity.pdbx_description
1 polymer ?
#
loop_
_entity_poly.entity_id
_entity_poly.type
_entity_poly.pdbx_seq_one_letter_code
_entity_poly.pdbx_strand_id
1 'polypeptide(L)'
;FHPLTGDLIAPKGTLLEEKHVDVIEEARIQSIRIRSPLTCDLRQGCCAACYGRDLARGTPVNIGEAVGVIAAQSIGEPGTQLTMRTFHIGGTAQVVDSSFLESGAEGTIDIRNPSLATVADGKQVVMARNVALVILDGEGKERATHKVAYGSKLLVKKGDTVRRGQRLAEWDPYTRPILADVEGEIVFEDLVDGASVAENTDEATGFTKRVVIDWRGNQRGEGLKPAIAIARGGAVQKVERGGDARYLLSVDAVIAVEPGEKVAPGDVLARIPLESAKTKDITGGLPRVAELFEARRPKDHAIIAEIDGTIRFGRDYKNKRRVIIEPTEDGADPVEYLIPKGKPFHLQEGDTIEKGEYILDGNPAPHDILAIKGVEEL
;
A
#
# COMPACT_ATOMS: atom_id res chain seq x y z
N PHE A 1 -15.20 24.57 -11.42
CA PHE A 1 -16.62 24.92 -11.23
C PHE A 1 -16.98 24.61 -9.80
N HIS A 2 -17.86 25.41 -9.20
CA HIS A 2 -18.38 25.18 -7.87
C HIS A 2 -19.29 23.93 -7.92
N PRO A 3 -19.06 22.93 -7.06
CA PRO A 3 -19.75 21.64 -7.17
C PRO A 3 -21.26 21.73 -6.91
N LEU A 4 -21.71 22.66 -6.06
CA LEU A 4 -23.13 22.86 -5.74
C LEU A 4 -23.85 23.84 -6.67
N THR A 5 -23.30 25.04 -6.90
CA THR A 5 -23.97 26.07 -7.71
C THR A 5 -23.72 25.95 -9.21
N GLY A 6 -22.69 25.20 -9.62
CA GLY A 6 -22.27 25.11 -11.01
C GLY A 6 -21.51 26.34 -11.51
N ASP A 7 -21.23 27.32 -10.64
CA ASP A 7 -20.56 28.56 -11.03
C ASP A 7 -19.09 28.34 -11.40
N LEU A 8 -18.59 29.12 -12.35
CA LEU A 8 -17.18 29.04 -12.74
C LEU A 8 -16.31 29.80 -11.71
N ILE A 9 -15.58 29.07 -10.87
CA ILE A 9 -14.64 29.65 -9.88
C ILE A 9 -13.40 30.26 -10.57
N ALA A 10 -12.75 29.49 -11.45
CA ALA A 10 -11.60 29.95 -12.20
C ALA A 10 -11.61 29.33 -13.61
N PRO A 11 -11.52 30.13 -14.70
CA PRO A 11 -11.42 29.62 -16.05
C PRO A 11 -10.08 28.90 -16.30
N LYS A 12 -10.05 28.05 -17.33
CA LYS A 12 -8.82 27.43 -17.81
C LYS A 12 -7.80 28.51 -18.20
N GLY A 13 -6.55 28.35 -17.73
CA GLY A 13 -5.45 29.28 -18.04
C GLY A 13 -5.33 30.45 -17.07
N THR A 14 -6.13 30.50 -16.02
CA THR A 14 -6.02 31.50 -14.95
C THR A 14 -4.83 31.18 -14.06
N LEU A 15 -4.06 32.20 -13.70
CA LEU A 15 -3.03 32.09 -12.66
C LEU A 15 -3.71 32.04 -11.29
N LEU A 16 -3.50 30.94 -10.56
CA LEU A 16 -4.06 30.79 -9.23
C LEU A 16 -3.29 31.65 -8.22
N GLU A 17 -3.96 32.70 -7.77
CA GLU A 17 -3.60 33.54 -6.61
C GLU A 17 -4.36 33.11 -5.34
N GLU A 18 -3.91 33.59 -4.19
CA GLU A 18 -4.42 33.29 -2.85
C GLU A 18 -5.93 33.51 -2.74
N LYS A 19 -6.47 34.57 -3.35
CA LYS A 19 -7.92 34.85 -3.39
C LYS A 19 -8.76 33.74 -4.02
N HIS A 20 -8.18 32.95 -4.93
CA HIS A 20 -8.88 31.81 -5.54
C HIS A 20 -8.81 30.58 -4.64
N VAL A 21 -7.76 30.46 -3.81
CA VAL A 21 -7.58 29.35 -2.88
C VAL A 21 -8.70 29.36 -1.85
N ASP A 22 -9.02 30.52 -1.27
CA ASP A 22 -10.11 30.67 -0.30
C ASP A 22 -11.44 30.16 -0.87
N VAL A 23 -11.77 30.56 -2.12
CA VAL A 23 -13.00 30.12 -2.81
C VAL A 23 -12.97 28.62 -3.12
N ILE A 24 -11.82 28.06 -3.48
CA ILE A 24 -11.65 26.62 -3.75
C ILE A 24 -11.84 25.80 -2.46
N GLU A 25 -11.31 26.29 -1.34
CA GLU A 25 -11.44 25.67 -0.02
C GLU A 25 -12.90 25.73 0.49
N GLU A 26 -13.54 26.90 0.39
CA GLU A 26 -14.97 27.08 0.72
C GLU A 26 -15.87 26.18 -0.13
N ALA A 27 -15.58 26.09 -1.42
CA ALA A 27 -16.28 25.21 -2.36
C ALA A 27 -15.98 23.71 -2.14
N ARG A 28 -15.05 23.37 -1.24
CA ARG A 28 -14.64 22.00 -0.87
C ARG A 28 -14.19 21.15 -2.06
N ILE A 29 -13.49 21.76 -3.02
CA ILE A 29 -12.97 21.05 -4.18
C ILE A 29 -11.78 20.17 -3.76
N GLN A 30 -11.87 18.86 -4.03
CA GLN A 30 -10.87 17.88 -3.61
C GLN A 30 -9.66 17.80 -4.56
N SER A 31 -9.86 18.08 -5.85
CA SER A 31 -8.81 18.01 -6.85
C SER A 31 -9.00 19.06 -7.94
N ILE A 32 -7.89 19.60 -8.43
CA ILE A 32 -7.85 20.56 -9.52
C ILE A 32 -6.82 20.13 -10.55
N ARG A 33 -7.14 20.34 -11.84
CA ARG A 33 -6.19 20.08 -12.92
C ARG A 33 -5.36 21.33 -13.16
N ILE A 34 -4.06 21.26 -12.89
CA ILE A 34 -3.11 22.36 -13.11
C ILE A 34 -2.23 22.09 -14.33
N ARG A 35 -1.54 23.13 -14.81
CA ARG A 35 -0.43 22.97 -15.77
C ARG A 35 0.83 22.61 -14.99
N SER A 36 1.71 21.84 -15.63
CA SER A 36 3.01 21.44 -15.07
C SER A 36 4.13 21.69 -16.09
N PRO A 37 5.35 22.04 -15.65
CA PRO A 37 6.53 22.05 -16.52
C PRO A 37 6.77 20.71 -17.24
N LEU A 38 6.35 19.58 -16.65
CA LEU A 38 6.45 18.24 -17.25
C LEU A 38 5.49 18.03 -18.43
N THR A 39 4.38 18.77 -18.45
CA THR A 39 3.35 18.72 -19.49
C THR A 39 3.52 19.82 -20.55
N CYS A 40 4.70 20.46 -20.59
CA CYS A 40 4.97 21.57 -21.50
C CYS A 40 5.45 21.07 -22.87
N ASP A 41 4.75 21.46 -23.94
CA ASP A 41 5.09 21.05 -25.32
C ASP A 41 6.34 21.73 -25.90
N LEU A 42 6.92 22.71 -25.20
CA LEU A 42 8.13 23.38 -25.65
C LEU A 42 9.31 22.40 -25.63
N ARG A 43 10.00 22.29 -26.78
CA ARG A 43 11.17 21.42 -26.94
C ARG A 43 12.38 21.88 -26.11
N GLN A 44 12.51 23.18 -25.88
CA GLN A 44 13.58 23.77 -25.07
C GLN A 44 12.99 24.84 -24.17
N GLY A 45 13.22 24.72 -22.86
CA GLY A 45 12.66 25.60 -21.85
C GLY A 45 11.24 25.24 -21.44
N CYS A 46 10.61 26.12 -20.67
CA CYS A 46 9.25 25.98 -20.16
C CYS A 46 8.46 27.27 -20.45
N CYS A 47 7.18 27.15 -20.79
CA CYS A 47 6.36 28.34 -21.04
C CYS A 47 5.96 28.98 -19.71
N ALA A 48 5.81 30.31 -19.70
CA ALA A 48 5.46 31.06 -18.48
C ALA A 48 4.18 30.52 -17.81
N ALA A 49 3.21 30.06 -18.58
CA ALA A 49 1.96 29.53 -18.04
C ALA A 49 2.06 28.08 -17.51
N CYS A 50 3.09 27.30 -17.85
CA CYS A 50 3.33 25.99 -17.24
C CYS A 50 4.12 26.09 -15.93
N TYR A 51 4.92 27.14 -15.78
CA TYR A 51 5.63 27.43 -14.52
C TYR A 51 4.77 28.27 -13.55
N GLY A 52 4.05 29.26 -14.07
CA GLY A 52 3.14 30.11 -13.32
C GLY A 52 3.84 31.33 -12.72
N ARG A 53 4.11 31.28 -11.42
CA ARG A 53 4.53 32.42 -10.60
C ARG A 53 5.95 32.22 -10.10
N ASP A 54 6.75 33.29 -10.16
CA ASP A 54 8.02 33.33 -9.44
C ASP A 54 7.75 33.53 -7.94
N LEU A 55 8.13 32.54 -7.14
CA LEU A 55 7.92 32.56 -5.69
C LEU A 55 8.84 33.53 -4.95
N ALA A 56 9.97 33.94 -5.54
CA ALA A 56 10.86 34.91 -4.93
C ALA A 56 10.31 36.34 -5.02
N ARG A 57 9.65 36.68 -6.13
CA ARG A 57 9.10 38.02 -6.40
C ARG A 57 7.59 38.12 -6.19
N GLY A 58 6.90 36.98 -6.19
CA GLY A 58 5.44 36.95 -6.08
C GLY A 58 4.72 37.47 -7.33
N THR A 59 5.38 37.55 -8.48
CA THR A 59 4.79 37.98 -9.77
C THR A 59 4.76 36.82 -10.77
N PRO A 60 3.99 36.89 -11.87
CA PRO A 60 4.16 35.96 -12.98
C PRO A 60 5.63 35.87 -13.39
N VAL A 61 6.09 34.66 -13.74
CA VAL A 61 7.50 34.44 -14.10
C VAL A 61 7.87 35.24 -15.35
N ASN A 62 9.06 35.85 -15.35
CA ASN A 62 9.51 36.67 -16.47
C ASN A 62 9.99 35.79 -17.62
N ILE A 63 9.79 36.24 -18.86
CA ILE A 63 10.37 35.58 -20.02
C ILE A 63 11.89 35.75 -19.95
N GLY A 64 12.62 34.63 -20.01
CA GLY A 64 14.08 34.59 -19.89
C GLY A 64 14.59 34.22 -18.49
N GLU A 65 13.70 34.01 -17.51
CA GLU A 65 14.05 33.56 -16.17
C GLU A 65 14.58 32.11 -16.19
N ALA A 66 15.73 31.88 -15.55
CA ALA A 66 16.42 30.59 -15.54
C ALA A 66 15.81 29.63 -14.50
N VAL A 67 14.54 29.28 -14.67
CA VAL A 67 13.75 28.48 -13.71
C VAL A 67 14.39 27.13 -13.36
N GLY A 68 15.16 26.51 -14.27
CA GLY A 68 15.87 25.26 -14.00
C GLY A 68 17.01 25.41 -13.00
N VAL A 69 17.76 26.51 -13.07
CA VAL A 69 18.84 26.80 -12.09
C VAL A 69 18.25 27.13 -10.73
N ILE A 70 17.18 27.94 -10.71
CA ILE A 70 16.45 28.29 -9.48
C ILE A 70 15.91 27.04 -8.81
N ALA A 71 15.28 26.13 -9.56
CA ALA A 71 14.78 24.86 -9.04
C ALA A 71 15.90 23.98 -8.47
N ALA A 72 17.05 23.87 -9.17
CA ALA A 72 18.19 23.10 -8.68
C ALA A 72 18.76 23.65 -7.36
N GLN A 73 18.89 24.98 -7.25
CA GLN A 73 19.35 25.64 -6.02
C GLN A 73 18.36 25.45 -4.86
N SER A 74 17.07 25.57 -5.15
CA SER A 74 15.99 25.43 -4.16
C SER A 74 15.90 24.02 -3.55
N ILE A 75 16.48 23.01 -4.19
CA ILE A 75 16.61 21.65 -3.65
C ILE A 75 18.00 21.43 -3.03
N GLY A 76 19.06 21.81 -3.74
CA GLY A 76 20.45 21.52 -3.36
C GLY A 76 20.92 22.23 -2.10
N GLU A 77 20.65 23.54 -1.95
CA GLU A 77 21.08 24.31 -0.78
C GLU A 77 20.36 23.82 0.50
N PRO A 78 19.02 23.70 0.54
CA PRO A 78 18.35 23.16 1.73
C PRO A 78 18.75 21.72 2.03
N GLY A 79 18.96 20.88 1.02
CA GLY A 79 19.38 19.49 1.20
C GLY A 79 20.76 19.35 1.87
N THR A 80 21.74 20.17 1.44
CA THR A 80 23.08 20.20 2.06
C THR A 80 23.07 20.85 3.45
N GLN A 81 22.15 21.78 3.71
CA GLN A 81 21.97 22.37 5.04
C GLN A 81 21.30 21.39 6.02
N LEU A 82 20.28 20.65 5.57
CA LEU A 82 19.56 19.67 6.38
C LEU A 82 20.47 18.54 6.84
N THR A 83 21.37 18.03 5.99
CA THR A 83 22.36 17.04 6.45
C THR A 83 23.22 17.58 7.57
N MET A 84 23.81 18.77 7.41
CA MET A 84 24.66 19.35 8.46
C MET A 84 23.90 19.59 9.77
N ARG A 85 22.63 20.01 9.72
CA ARG A 85 21.81 20.25 10.92
C ARG A 85 21.35 18.95 11.60
N THR A 86 21.02 17.91 10.85
CA THR A 86 20.42 16.67 11.38
C THR A 86 21.45 15.80 12.12
N PHE A 87 22.72 15.81 11.73
CA PHE A 87 23.78 15.06 12.44
C PHE A 87 23.97 15.49 13.92
N HIS A 88 23.54 16.69 14.28
CA HIS A 88 23.71 17.23 15.63
C HIS A 88 22.48 17.00 16.54
N ILE A 89 21.34 16.63 15.97
CA ILE A 89 20.10 16.33 16.70
C ILE A 89 19.88 14.83 16.61
N GLY A 90 20.65 14.08 17.42
CA GLY A 90 20.54 12.63 17.47
C GLY A 90 19.11 12.21 17.81
N GLY A 91 18.49 11.47 16.89
CA GLY A 91 17.42 10.52 17.17
C GLY A 91 16.09 11.10 17.67
N THR A 92 15.10 11.18 16.78
CA THR A 92 13.71 10.74 17.01
C THR A 92 12.91 11.05 15.75
N ALA A 93 13.00 10.15 14.77
CA ALA A 93 12.03 10.15 13.68
C ALA A 93 10.71 9.61 14.25
N GLN A 94 9.70 10.48 14.40
CA GLN A 94 8.33 10.00 14.57
C GLN A 94 7.87 9.48 13.20
N VAL A 95 7.69 8.16 13.11
CA VAL A 95 6.95 7.57 12.00
C VAL A 95 5.53 8.13 12.10
N VAL A 96 5.08 8.84 11.06
CA VAL A 96 3.70 9.31 11.00
C VAL A 96 2.84 8.09 10.69
N ASP A 97 2.32 7.48 11.75
CA ASP A 97 1.48 6.29 11.68
C ASP A 97 0.04 6.68 11.36
N SER A 98 -0.34 6.61 10.08
CA SER A 98 -1.76 6.59 9.70
C SER A 98 -2.28 5.15 9.72
N SER A 99 -3.00 4.79 10.78
CA SER A 99 -3.60 3.47 11.00
C SER A 99 -5.12 3.45 10.79
N PHE A 100 -5.67 4.49 10.16
CA PHE A 100 -7.10 4.66 10.01
C PHE A 100 -7.46 5.42 8.72
N LEU A 101 -8.69 5.21 8.28
CA LEU A 101 -9.33 5.93 7.20
C LEU A 101 -10.43 6.81 7.78
N GLU A 102 -10.44 8.09 7.44
CA GLU A 102 -11.49 9.05 7.81
C GLU A 102 -12.28 9.52 6.60
N SER A 103 -13.55 9.83 6.83
CA SER A 103 -14.45 10.31 5.80
C SER A 103 -14.10 11.74 5.37
N GLY A 104 -13.80 11.94 4.09
CA GLY A 104 -13.58 13.28 3.52
C GLY A 104 -14.88 14.11 3.38
N ALA A 105 -16.04 13.46 3.38
CA ALA A 105 -17.34 14.09 3.17
C ALA A 105 -18.42 13.51 4.08
N GLU A 106 -19.56 14.19 4.15
CA GLU A 106 -20.78 13.62 4.70
C GLU A 106 -21.59 12.93 3.59
N GLY A 107 -22.23 11.83 3.94
CA GLY A 107 -22.99 11.01 2.99
C GLY A 107 -23.37 9.65 3.55
N THR A 108 -23.91 8.78 2.69
CA THR A 108 -24.25 7.40 3.01
C THR A 108 -23.18 6.47 2.48
N ILE A 109 -22.73 5.51 3.28
CA ILE A 109 -21.71 4.53 2.88
C ILE A 109 -22.33 3.46 1.98
N ASP A 110 -21.72 3.24 0.83
CA ASP A 110 -21.86 2.02 0.04
C ASP A 110 -20.51 1.28 -0.02
N ILE A 111 -20.56 -0.03 -0.24
CA ILE A 111 -19.36 -0.89 -0.29
C ILE A 111 -19.31 -1.56 -1.66
N ARG A 112 -18.26 -1.23 -2.42
CA ARG A 112 -17.95 -1.87 -3.70
C ARG A 112 -17.09 -3.10 -3.45
N ASN A 113 -17.42 -4.20 -4.11
CA ASN A 113 -16.80 -5.52 -3.93
C ASN A 113 -16.80 -5.97 -2.45
N PRO A 114 -17.97 -6.17 -1.82
CA PRO A 114 -18.06 -6.43 -0.37
C PRO A 114 -17.62 -7.85 -0.01
N SER A 115 -16.31 -8.11 -0.05
CA SER A 115 -15.71 -9.31 0.52
C SER A 115 -15.32 -9.02 1.97
N LEU A 116 -16.24 -9.29 2.89
CA LEU A 116 -16.14 -8.97 4.31
C LEU A 116 -16.46 -10.20 5.16
N ALA A 117 -15.70 -10.41 6.23
CA ALA A 117 -16.02 -11.41 7.25
C ALA A 117 -16.42 -10.73 8.56
N THR A 118 -17.30 -11.36 9.34
CA THR A 118 -17.71 -10.85 10.65
C THR A 118 -16.99 -11.64 11.73
N VAL A 119 -16.14 -10.95 12.50
CA VAL A 119 -15.37 -11.56 13.60
C VAL A 119 -16.24 -11.60 14.87
N ALA A 120 -15.87 -12.44 15.84
CA ALA A 120 -16.59 -12.63 17.11
C ALA A 120 -16.92 -11.31 17.87
N ASP A 121 -16.09 -10.28 17.72
CA ASP A 121 -16.30 -8.93 18.28
C ASP A 121 -17.45 -8.14 17.59
N GLY A 122 -18.11 -8.71 16.59
CA GLY A 122 -19.17 -8.07 15.80
C GLY A 122 -18.68 -7.02 14.80
N LYS A 123 -17.36 -6.82 14.70
CA LYS A 123 -16.71 -5.97 13.69
C LYS A 123 -16.57 -6.71 12.37
N GLN A 124 -16.69 -5.97 11.26
CA GLN A 124 -16.43 -6.50 9.91
C GLN A 124 -14.96 -6.32 9.55
N VAL A 125 -14.34 -7.34 8.99
CA VAL A 125 -12.95 -7.34 8.53
C VAL A 125 -12.92 -7.51 7.02
N VAL A 126 -12.07 -6.73 6.36
CA VAL A 126 -11.91 -6.75 4.90
C VAL A 126 -11.12 -7.98 4.46
N MET A 127 -11.73 -8.82 3.62
CA MET A 127 -11.18 -10.11 3.17
C MET A 127 -10.63 -10.09 1.74
N ALA A 128 -10.86 -9.02 0.98
CA ALA A 128 -10.26 -8.86 -0.36
C ALA A 128 -9.47 -7.55 -0.49
N ARG A 129 -8.62 -7.47 -1.51
CA ARG A 129 -7.76 -6.30 -1.76
C ARG A 129 -8.44 -5.19 -2.58
N ASN A 130 -9.52 -5.53 -3.27
CA ASN A 130 -10.27 -4.64 -4.16
C ASN A 130 -11.53 -4.04 -3.52
N VAL A 131 -11.65 -4.10 -2.19
CA VAL A 131 -12.79 -3.53 -1.46
C VAL A 131 -12.64 -2.01 -1.39
N ALA A 132 -13.70 -1.28 -1.75
CA ALA A 132 -13.73 0.18 -1.65
C ALA A 132 -15.00 0.68 -0.95
N LEU A 133 -14.83 1.67 -0.08
CA LEU A 133 -15.93 2.43 0.52
C LEU A 133 -16.27 3.62 -0.38
N VAL A 134 -17.52 3.70 -0.80
CA VAL A 134 -18.06 4.78 -1.62
C VAL A 134 -18.97 5.62 -0.73
N ILE A 135 -18.74 6.92 -0.67
CA ILE A 135 -19.60 7.86 0.05
C ILE A 135 -20.55 8.49 -0.97
N LEU A 136 -21.84 8.19 -0.83
CA LEU A 136 -22.92 8.72 -1.67
C LEU A 136 -23.53 9.97 -1.05
N ASP A 137 -23.91 10.95 -1.87
CA ASP A 137 -24.72 12.08 -1.42
C ASP A 137 -26.22 11.72 -1.30
N GLY A 138 -27.05 12.71 -0.91
CA GLY A 138 -28.50 12.53 -0.78
C GLY A 138 -29.24 12.26 -2.10
N GLU A 139 -28.59 12.46 -3.24
CA GLU A 139 -29.11 12.17 -4.58
C GLU A 139 -28.58 10.84 -5.13
N GLY A 140 -27.75 10.11 -4.37
CA GLY A 140 -27.17 8.83 -4.75
C GLY A 140 -25.92 8.94 -5.62
N LYS A 141 -25.30 10.12 -5.72
CA LYS A 141 -24.08 10.33 -6.51
C LYS A 141 -22.82 10.12 -5.66
N GLU A 142 -21.80 9.52 -6.26
CA GLU A 142 -20.51 9.28 -5.59
C GLU A 142 -19.79 10.60 -5.29
N ARG A 143 -19.57 10.90 -4.01
CA ARG A 143 -18.77 12.06 -3.56
C ARG A 143 -17.30 11.71 -3.40
N ALA A 144 -17.02 10.52 -2.89
CA ALA A 144 -15.67 10.05 -2.63
C ALA A 144 -15.64 8.53 -2.64
N THR A 145 -14.53 7.96 -3.10
CA THR A 145 -14.28 6.53 -3.11
C THR A 145 -12.92 6.28 -2.48
N HIS A 146 -12.90 5.43 -1.46
CA HIS A 146 -11.70 5.09 -0.70
C HIS A 146 -11.45 3.59 -0.78
N LYS A 147 -10.31 3.18 -1.35
CA LYS A 147 -9.86 1.79 -1.31
C LYS A 147 -9.48 1.44 0.13
N VAL A 148 -9.91 0.27 0.61
CA VAL A 148 -9.64 -0.19 1.97
C VAL A 148 -8.60 -1.31 1.93
N ALA A 149 -7.62 -1.24 2.83
CA ALA A 149 -6.59 -2.26 2.91
C ALA A 149 -7.16 -3.61 3.40
N TYR A 150 -6.64 -4.71 2.86
CA TYR A 150 -6.92 -6.06 3.34
C TYR A 150 -6.62 -6.20 4.84
N GLY A 151 -7.52 -6.86 5.57
CA GLY A 151 -7.42 -7.02 7.02
C GLY A 151 -7.82 -5.80 7.85
N SER A 152 -8.24 -4.70 7.22
CA SER A 152 -8.78 -3.55 7.95
C SER A 152 -10.09 -3.93 8.65
N LYS A 153 -10.28 -3.42 9.86
CA LYS A 153 -11.56 -3.49 10.58
C LYS A 153 -12.41 -2.30 10.14
N LEU A 154 -13.59 -2.57 9.61
CA LEU A 154 -14.57 -1.55 9.28
C LEU A 154 -15.32 -1.11 10.55
N LEU A 155 -15.46 0.20 10.70
CA LEU A 155 -16.21 0.84 11.79
C LEU A 155 -17.62 1.27 11.35
N VAL A 156 -17.93 1.12 10.06
CA VAL A 156 -19.18 1.50 9.41
C VAL A 156 -19.72 0.34 8.59
N LYS A 157 -21.04 0.30 8.41
CA LYS A 157 -21.75 -0.67 7.58
C LYS A 157 -22.32 -0.02 6.33
N LYS A 158 -22.64 -0.85 5.33
CA LYS A 158 -23.38 -0.39 4.14
C LYS A 158 -24.73 0.21 4.57
N GLY A 159 -25.00 1.43 4.11
CA GLY A 159 -26.19 2.20 4.43
C GLY A 159 -26.02 3.17 5.62
N ASP A 160 -24.89 3.13 6.33
CA ASP A 160 -24.67 4.05 7.44
C ASP A 160 -24.43 5.48 6.94
N THR A 161 -25.01 6.46 7.63
CA THR A 161 -24.73 7.87 7.38
C THR A 161 -23.47 8.28 8.15
N VAL A 162 -22.50 8.85 7.44
CA VAL A 162 -21.22 9.29 7.99
C VAL A 162 -21.05 10.79 7.91
N ARG A 163 -20.32 11.36 8.87
CA ARG A 163 -19.93 12.77 8.88
C ARG A 163 -18.47 12.92 8.43
N ARG A 164 -18.10 14.10 7.95
CA ARG A 164 -16.69 14.42 7.66
C ARG A 164 -15.83 14.25 8.92
N GLY A 165 -14.67 13.62 8.76
CA GLY A 165 -13.74 13.30 9.85
C GLY A 165 -14.13 12.07 10.67
N GLN A 166 -15.25 11.41 10.37
CA GLN A 166 -15.61 10.15 11.02
C GLN A 166 -14.71 9.04 10.53
N ARG A 167 -14.19 8.23 11.45
CA ARG A 167 -13.38 7.05 11.11
C ARG A 167 -14.26 5.98 10.46
N LEU A 168 -13.81 5.50 9.31
CA LEU A 168 -14.48 4.50 8.49
C LEU A 168 -13.85 3.11 8.66
N ALA A 169 -12.52 3.05 8.75
CA ALA A 169 -11.78 1.80 8.91
C ALA A 169 -10.51 2.02 9.74
N GLU A 170 -10.02 0.96 10.38
CA GLU A 170 -8.77 0.92 11.15
C GLU A 170 -7.93 -0.31 10.77
N TRP A 171 -6.61 -0.19 10.75
CA TRP A 171 -5.67 -1.29 10.49
C TRP A 171 -4.40 -1.14 11.33
N ASP A 172 -3.58 -2.19 11.38
CA ASP A 172 -2.26 -2.14 12.01
C ASP A 172 -1.26 -1.50 11.03
N PRO A 173 -0.59 -0.38 11.38
CA PRO A 173 0.34 0.30 10.49
C PRO A 173 1.66 -0.45 10.31
N TYR A 174 1.95 -1.44 11.15
CA TYR A 174 3.22 -2.15 11.19
C TYR A 174 3.15 -3.57 10.65
N THR A 175 1.95 -4.16 10.60
CA THR A 175 1.79 -5.55 10.18
C THR A 175 0.66 -5.73 9.17
N ARG A 176 0.85 -6.64 8.22
CA ARG A 176 -0.22 -7.18 7.39
C ARG A 176 -0.71 -8.49 7.99
N PRO A 177 -1.99 -8.61 8.35
CA PRO A 177 -2.52 -9.88 8.84
C PRO A 177 -2.66 -10.88 7.68
N ILE A 178 -2.57 -12.17 8.00
CA ILE A 178 -3.05 -13.28 7.18
C ILE A 178 -4.34 -13.75 7.84
N LEU A 179 -5.44 -13.74 7.10
CA LEU A 179 -6.77 -14.04 7.66
C LEU A 179 -7.25 -15.42 7.22
N ALA A 180 -8.03 -16.07 8.07
CA ALA A 180 -8.76 -17.28 7.73
C ALA A 180 -9.90 -16.96 6.75
N ASP A 181 -9.98 -17.69 5.63
CA ASP A 181 -11.10 -17.54 4.67
C ASP A 181 -12.28 -18.45 5.03
N VAL A 182 -12.04 -19.52 5.79
CA VAL A 182 -13.01 -20.58 6.08
C VAL A 182 -13.00 -20.96 7.55
N GLU A 183 -14.12 -21.50 8.02
CA GLU A 183 -14.24 -22.10 9.34
C GLU A 183 -13.51 -23.45 9.41
N GLY A 184 -12.78 -23.70 10.50
CA GLY A 184 -12.21 -25.01 10.77
C GLY A 184 -11.22 -25.03 11.93
N GLU A 185 -10.43 -26.10 11.99
CA GLU A 185 -9.37 -26.30 12.97
C GLU A 185 -8.00 -26.07 12.33
N ILE A 186 -7.12 -25.39 13.06
CA ILE A 186 -5.76 -25.07 12.61
C ILE A 186 -4.88 -26.31 12.59
N VAL A 187 -4.23 -26.53 11.45
CA VAL A 187 -3.22 -27.57 11.23
C VAL A 187 -1.93 -26.90 10.79
N PHE A 188 -0.84 -27.18 11.49
CA PHE A 188 0.48 -26.73 11.10
C PHE A 188 1.10 -27.69 10.10
N GLU A 189 1.56 -27.17 8.97
CA GLU A 189 2.32 -27.91 7.95
C GLU A 189 3.76 -27.35 7.91
N ASP A 190 4.76 -28.23 8.03
CA ASP A 190 6.19 -27.88 7.96
C ASP A 190 6.67 -26.79 8.96
N LEU A 191 5.92 -26.59 10.05
CA LEU A 191 6.29 -25.74 11.18
C LEU A 191 6.95 -26.62 12.24
N VAL A 192 8.27 -26.51 12.35
CA VAL A 192 9.11 -27.33 13.24
C VAL A 192 9.93 -26.40 14.13
N ASP A 193 9.77 -26.56 15.44
CA ASP A 193 10.46 -25.74 16.44
C ASP A 193 11.99 -25.84 16.30
N GLY A 194 12.66 -24.69 16.31
CA GLY A 194 14.10 -24.55 16.12
C GLY A 194 14.59 -24.81 14.69
N ALA A 195 13.71 -25.23 13.76
CA ALA A 195 14.04 -25.41 12.35
C ALA A 195 13.37 -24.37 11.45
N SER A 196 12.06 -24.19 11.57
CA SER A 196 11.30 -23.19 10.82
C SER A 196 10.55 -22.19 11.71
N VAL A 197 10.41 -22.47 13.00
CA VAL A 197 9.81 -21.56 13.98
C VAL A 197 10.75 -21.36 15.18
N ALA A 198 10.80 -20.14 15.71
CA ALA A 198 11.42 -19.83 16.98
C ALA A 198 10.43 -19.11 17.90
N GLU A 199 10.53 -19.39 19.20
CA GLU A 199 9.79 -18.67 20.23
C GLU A 199 10.63 -17.48 20.71
N ASN A 200 10.17 -16.28 20.39
CA ASN A 200 10.79 -15.05 20.86
C ASN A 200 9.96 -14.50 22.01
N THR A 201 10.57 -14.43 23.19
CA THR A 201 9.93 -13.74 24.33
C THR A 201 10.28 -12.27 24.26
N ASP A 202 9.25 -11.44 24.17
CA ASP A 202 9.37 -9.99 24.14
C ASP A 202 9.70 -9.49 25.54
N GLU A 203 10.94 -9.01 25.76
CA GLU A 203 11.43 -8.61 27.10
C GLU A 203 10.61 -7.48 27.74
N ALA A 204 9.93 -6.65 26.95
CA ALA A 204 9.15 -5.53 27.46
C ALA A 204 7.76 -5.96 27.94
N THR A 205 7.16 -6.97 27.31
CA THR A 205 5.79 -7.38 27.59
C THR A 205 5.68 -8.74 28.28
N GLY A 206 6.75 -9.54 28.25
CA GLY A 206 6.77 -10.91 28.73
C GLY A 206 5.99 -11.90 27.86
N PHE A 207 5.40 -11.46 26.74
CA PHE A 207 4.67 -12.34 25.83
C PHE A 207 5.64 -13.11 24.93
N THR A 208 5.48 -14.42 24.88
CA THR A 208 6.16 -15.29 23.91
C THR A 208 5.42 -15.26 22.59
N LYS A 209 6.12 -14.92 21.51
CA LYS A 209 5.61 -14.88 20.14
C LYS A 209 6.32 -15.97 19.33
N ARG A 210 5.57 -16.77 18.60
CA ARG A 210 6.11 -17.72 17.61
C ARG A 210 6.40 -16.99 16.31
N VAL A 211 7.66 -16.96 15.92
CA VAL A 211 8.13 -16.26 14.72
C VAL A 211 8.75 -17.26 13.75
N VAL A 212 8.37 -17.16 12.48
CA VAL A 212 8.96 -17.98 11.42
C VAL A 212 10.37 -17.47 11.13
N ILE A 213 11.36 -18.36 11.30
CA ILE A 213 12.78 -18.07 11.06
C ILE A 213 13.21 -18.59 9.69
N ASP A 214 14.34 -18.15 9.16
CA ASP A 214 14.83 -18.68 7.87
C ASP A 214 15.24 -20.15 7.97
N TRP A 215 14.33 -21.03 7.56
CA TRP A 215 14.51 -22.47 7.57
C TRP A 215 15.50 -22.96 6.50
N ARG A 216 15.81 -22.14 5.49
CA ARG A 216 16.65 -22.56 4.35
C ARG A 216 18.13 -22.58 4.68
N GLY A 217 18.53 -21.78 5.67
CA GLY A 217 19.91 -21.78 6.18
C GLY A 217 20.20 -22.97 7.11
N ASN A 218 19.17 -23.70 7.54
CA ASN A 218 19.29 -24.79 8.50
C ASN A 218 19.20 -26.15 7.78
N GLN A 219 20.14 -27.06 8.02
CA GLN A 219 20.10 -28.42 7.46
C GLN A 219 18.82 -29.18 7.83
N ARG A 220 18.23 -28.86 8.98
CA ARG A 220 16.95 -29.44 9.44
C ARG A 220 15.72 -28.81 8.79
N GLY A 221 15.88 -27.69 8.08
CA GLY A 221 14.80 -26.96 7.42
C GLY A 221 14.80 -27.08 5.89
N GLU A 222 15.75 -27.82 5.31
CA GLU A 222 15.83 -27.98 3.86
C GLU A 222 14.58 -28.68 3.32
N GLY A 223 13.86 -28.01 2.41
CA GLY A 223 12.64 -28.52 1.79
C GLY A 223 11.34 -28.20 2.52
N LEU A 224 11.39 -27.66 3.75
CA LEU A 224 10.19 -27.24 4.48
C LEU A 224 9.44 -26.14 3.72
N LYS A 225 8.10 -26.19 3.76
CA LYS A 225 7.20 -25.16 3.29
C LYS A 225 6.25 -24.73 4.42
N PRO A 226 6.75 -23.96 5.40
CA PRO A 226 5.96 -23.54 6.55
C PRO A 226 4.62 -22.93 6.14
N ALA A 227 3.54 -23.53 6.61
CA ALA A 227 2.19 -23.13 6.27
C ALA A 227 1.22 -23.41 7.41
N ILE A 228 0.16 -22.60 7.45
CA ILE A 228 -1.02 -22.86 8.28
C ILE A 228 -2.09 -23.38 7.35
N ALA A 229 -2.67 -24.53 7.65
CA ALA A 229 -3.82 -25.08 6.93
C ALA A 229 -5.06 -25.07 7.83
N ILE A 230 -6.24 -24.89 7.25
CA ILE A 230 -7.53 -25.01 7.95
C ILE A 230 -8.19 -26.31 7.52
N ALA A 231 -8.40 -27.22 8.47
CA ALA A 231 -9.00 -28.53 8.23
C ALA A 231 -10.35 -28.68 8.95
N ARG A 232 -11.23 -29.51 8.38
CA ARG A 232 -12.47 -29.94 9.03
C ARG A 232 -12.63 -31.44 8.82
N GLY A 233 -12.72 -32.20 9.91
CA GLY A 233 -12.79 -33.67 9.84
C GLY A 233 -11.54 -34.31 9.23
N GLY A 234 -10.37 -33.70 9.39
CA GLY A 234 -9.08 -34.22 8.91
C GLY A 234 -8.74 -33.90 7.45
N ALA A 235 -9.63 -33.24 6.69
CA ALA A 235 -9.35 -32.77 5.33
C ALA A 235 -9.20 -31.25 5.30
N VAL A 236 -8.16 -30.77 4.59
CA VAL A 236 -7.96 -29.34 4.33
C VAL A 236 -9.15 -28.81 3.54
N GLN A 237 -9.73 -27.72 4.02
CA GLN A 237 -10.87 -27.08 3.38
C GLN A 237 -10.46 -26.41 2.07
N LYS A 238 -11.43 -26.15 1.20
CA LYS A 238 -11.22 -25.35 0.00
C LYS A 238 -11.73 -23.94 0.23
N VAL A 239 -11.02 -22.96 -0.30
CA VAL A 239 -11.42 -21.55 -0.25
C VAL A 239 -12.28 -21.19 -1.45
N GLU A 240 -13.18 -20.23 -1.29
CA GLU A 240 -14.10 -19.80 -2.38
C GLU A 240 -13.35 -19.25 -3.60
N ARG A 241 -12.21 -18.58 -3.37
CA ARG A 241 -11.32 -18.06 -4.41
C ARG A 241 -10.53 -19.12 -5.20
N GLY A 242 -10.70 -20.40 -4.85
CA GLY A 242 -9.97 -21.52 -5.45
C GLY A 242 -8.69 -21.88 -4.67
N GLY A 243 -8.38 -23.18 -4.65
CA GLY A 243 -7.26 -23.73 -3.90
C GLY A 243 -7.66 -24.32 -2.54
N ASP A 244 -6.65 -24.85 -1.86
CA ASP A 244 -6.77 -25.34 -0.48
C ASP A 244 -6.66 -24.16 0.49
N ALA A 245 -7.31 -24.24 1.65
CA ALA A 245 -7.18 -23.30 2.76
C ALA A 245 -5.83 -23.46 3.45
N ARG A 246 -4.76 -23.24 2.68
CA ARG A 246 -3.35 -23.38 3.04
C ARG A 246 -2.67 -22.04 2.82
N TYR A 247 -2.19 -21.47 3.92
CA TYR A 247 -1.59 -20.15 3.99
C TYR A 247 -0.09 -20.29 4.19
N LEU A 248 0.68 -20.01 3.14
CA LEU A 248 2.15 -20.08 3.22
C LEU A 248 2.66 -18.94 4.09
N LEU A 249 3.57 -19.27 5.01
CA LEU A 249 4.22 -18.29 5.87
C LEU A 249 5.58 -17.88 5.30
N SER A 250 5.87 -16.58 5.37
CA SER A 250 7.20 -16.04 5.06
C SER A 250 8.06 -15.98 6.32
N VAL A 251 9.37 -15.81 6.13
CA VAL A 251 10.28 -15.45 7.22
C VAL A 251 9.79 -14.15 7.88
N ASP A 252 10.01 -14.02 9.19
CA ASP A 252 9.56 -12.94 10.07
C ASP A 252 8.04 -12.89 10.32
N ALA A 253 7.26 -13.80 9.74
CA ALA A 253 5.84 -13.89 10.07
C ALA A 253 5.64 -14.32 11.53
N VAL A 254 4.83 -13.57 12.27
CA VAL A 254 4.46 -13.86 13.65
C VAL A 254 3.16 -14.66 13.63
N ILE A 255 3.22 -15.91 14.09
CA ILE A 255 2.07 -16.80 14.17
C ILE A 255 1.18 -16.34 15.33
N ALA A 256 -0.13 -16.25 15.07
CA ALA A 256 -1.12 -15.72 16.01
C ALA A 256 -2.10 -16.78 16.54
N VAL A 257 -1.99 -18.02 16.07
CA VAL A 257 -2.88 -19.14 16.40
C VAL A 257 -2.07 -20.36 16.86
N GLU A 258 -2.73 -21.26 17.59
CA GLU A 258 -2.15 -22.55 18.03
C GLU A 258 -2.72 -23.73 17.24
N PRO A 259 -2.00 -24.87 17.14
CA PRO A 259 -2.51 -26.05 16.46
C PRO A 259 -3.74 -26.62 17.18
N GLY A 260 -4.77 -26.98 16.41
CA GLY A 260 -6.06 -27.47 16.91
C GLY A 260 -7.02 -26.36 17.37
N GLU A 261 -6.61 -25.10 17.34
CA GLU A 261 -7.49 -23.96 17.59
C GLU A 261 -8.59 -23.88 16.53
N LYS A 262 -9.81 -23.52 16.94
CA LYS A 262 -10.93 -23.30 16.02
C LYS A 262 -10.94 -21.85 15.57
N VAL A 263 -11.00 -21.65 14.26
CA VAL A 263 -11.03 -20.33 13.64
C VAL A 263 -12.29 -20.17 12.78
N ALA A 264 -12.75 -18.93 12.69
CA ALA A 264 -13.81 -18.48 11.81
C ALA A 264 -13.22 -17.58 10.70
N PRO A 265 -13.96 -17.36 9.60
CA PRO A 265 -13.54 -16.41 8.57
C PRO A 265 -13.27 -15.02 9.18
N GLY A 266 -12.14 -14.41 8.82
CA GLY A 266 -11.68 -13.11 9.33
C GLY A 266 -10.79 -13.16 10.57
N ASP A 267 -10.60 -14.33 11.19
CA ASP A 267 -9.64 -14.49 12.28
C ASP A 267 -8.20 -14.39 11.77
N VAL A 268 -7.32 -13.80 12.58
CA VAL A 268 -5.91 -13.57 12.21
C VAL A 268 -5.08 -14.82 12.49
N LEU A 269 -4.56 -15.45 11.43
CA LEU A 269 -3.69 -16.62 11.50
C LEU A 269 -2.23 -16.25 11.81
N ALA A 270 -1.74 -15.20 11.15
CA ALA A 270 -0.38 -14.70 11.33
C ALA A 270 -0.30 -13.21 10.97
N ARG A 271 0.80 -12.56 11.33
CA ARG A 271 1.08 -11.16 11.01
C ARG A 271 2.45 -11.04 10.35
N ILE A 272 2.51 -10.39 9.20
CA ILE A 272 3.75 -10.13 8.48
C ILE A 272 4.18 -8.68 8.77
N PRO A 273 5.36 -8.44 9.36
CA PRO A 273 5.89 -7.10 9.54
C PRO A 273 6.13 -6.38 8.21
N LEU A 274 5.72 -5.12 8.12
CA LEU A 274 5.96 -4.27 6.96
C LEU A 274 7.40 -3.73 6.94
N GLU A 275 8.04 -3.68 5.76
CA GLU A 275 9.35 -3.02 5.63
C GLU A 275 9.28 -1.52 5.95
N SER A 276 8.13 -0.86 5.70
CA SER A 276 7.90 0.55 6.01
C SER A 276 7.87 0.86 7.51
N ALA A 277 7.59 -0.14 8.34
CA ALA A 277 7.56 -0.02 9.80
C ALA A 277 8.96 0.03 10.43
N LYS A 278 9.99 -0.37 9.69
CA LYS A 278 11.37 -0.32 10.17
C LYS A 278 11.81 1.14 10.20
N THR A 279 12.33 1.58 11.35
CA THR A 279 12.79 2.96 11.58
C THR A 279 13.82 3.34 10.52
N LYS A 280 13.43 4.14 9.54
CA LYS A 280 14.35 4.67 8.53
C LYS A 280 15.00 5.93 9.11
N ASP A 281 16.31 5.95 9.10
CA ASP A 281 17.09 7.11 9.53
C ASP A 281 16.80 8.30 8.59
N ILE A 282 16.49 9.48 9.15
CA ILE A 282 16.27 10.72 8.41
C ILE A 282 17.50 11.06 7.55
N THR A 283 18.70 10.67 7.99
CA THR A 283 19.95 10.86 7.24
C THR A 283 20.05 9.97 5.99
N GLY A 284 19.28 8.89 5.91
CA GLY A 284 19.18 8.01 4.73
C GLY A 284 18.36 8.60 3.58
N GLY A 285 17.72 9.76 3.77
CA GLY A 285 16.87 10.40 2.76
C GLY A 285 17.62 10.95 1.54
N LEU A 286 18.83 11.48 1.71
CA LEU A 286 19.61 12.01 0.56
C LEU A 286 20.09 10.93 -0.41
N PRO A 287 20.64 9.79 0.04
CA PRO A 287 20.90 8.66 -0.83
C PRO A 287 19.66 8.27 -1.65
N ARG A 288 18.47 8.30 -1.04
CA ARG A 288 17.21 8.02 -1.74
C ARG A 288 16.86 9.09 -2.78
N VAL A 289 17.02 10.37 -2.45
CA VAL A 289 16.81 11.48 -3.39
C VAL A 289 17.77 11.35 -4.58
N ALA A 290 19.03 11.01 -4.34
CA ALA A 290 20.02 10.75 -5.39
C ALA A 290 19.61 9.55 -6.27
N GLU A 291 19.15 8.44 -5.67
CA GLU A 291 18.62 7.29 -6.43
C GLU A 291 17.45 7.67 -7.34
N LEU A 292 16.54 8.55 -6.87
CA LEU A 292 15.40 9.03 -7.65
C LEU A 292 15.87 9.90 -8.83
N PHE A 293 16.80 10.84 -8.61
CA PHE A 293 17.35 11.69 -9.67
C PHE A 293 18.20 10.92 -10.68
N GLU A 294 18.92 9.90 -10.24
CA GLU A 294 19.69 9.01 -11.12
C GLU A 294 18.83 7.91 -11.75
N ALA A 295 17.52 7.88 -11.44
CA ALA A 295 16.57 6.82 -11.82
C ALA A 295 17.12 5.40 -11.58
N ARG A 296 17.96 5.22 -10.56
CA ARG A 296 18.56 3.93 -10.27
C ARG A 296 17.51 2.99 -9.69
N ARG A 297 17.58 1.71 -10.12
CA ARG A 297 16.81 0.65 -9.48
C ARG A 297 17.38 0.38 -8.07
N PRO A 298 16.55 0.52 -7.02
CA PRO A 298 16.99 0.20 -5.66
C PRO A 298 17.38 -1.28 -5.54
N LYS A 299 18.30 -1.57 -4.60
CA LYS A 299 18.67 -2.97 -4.32
C LYS A 299 17.48 -3.77 -3.80
N ASP A 300 16.71 -3.18 -2.89
CA ASP A 300 15.44 -3.69 -2.36
C ASP A 300 14.27 -2.99 -3.06
N HIS A 301 14.16 -3.18 -4.37
CA HIS A 301 13.07 -2.60 -5.13
C HIS A 301 11.77 -3.35 -4.88
N ALA A 302 10.69 -2.59 -4.79
CA ALA A 302 9.34 -3.17 -4.83
C ALA A 302 9.08 -3.77 -6.21
N ILE A 303 8.23 -4.80 -6.22
CA ILE A 303 7.68 -5.37 -7.45
C ILE A 303 6.21 -4.98 -7.49
N ILE A 304 5.79 -4.36 -8.58
CA ILE A 304 4.44 -3.86 -8.79
C ILE A 304 3.77 -4.70 -9.89
N ALA A 305 2.47 -5.00 -9.73
CA ALA A 305 1.70 -5.71 -10.73
C ALA A 305 1.51 -4.87 -12.01
N GLU A 306 1.85 -5.46 -13.15
CA GLU A 306 1.73 -4.82 -14.47
C GLU A 306 0.32 -4.97 -15.07
N ILE A 307 -0.42 -5.99 -14.62
CA ILE A 307 -1.75 -6.36 -15.11
C ILE A 307 -2.68 -6.68 -13.93
N ASP A 308 -3.98 -6.57 -14.19
CA ASP A 308 -5.03 -7.05 -13.28
C ASP A 308 -5.19 -8.56 -13.42
N GLY A 309 -5.37 -9.27 -12.30
CA GLY A 309 -5.54 -10.72 -12.37
C GLY A 309 -5.59 -11.43 -11.03
N THR A 310 -5.44 -12.76 -11.10
CA THR A 310 -5.40 -13.64 -9.94
C THR A 310 -4.01 -14.25 -9.78
N ILE A 311 -3.54 -14.33 -8.53
CA ILE A 311 -2.22 -14.86 -8.20
C ILE A 311 -2.23 -16.39 -8.25
N ARG A 312 -1.27 -16.94 -8.99
CA ARG A 312 -0.97 -18.37 -9.05
C ARG A 312 0.52 -18.62 -8.80
N PHE A 313 0.85 -19.66 -8.04
CA PHE A 313 2.25 -20.04 -7.85
C PHE A 313 2.69 -21.05 -8.91
N GLY A 314 3.79 -20.72 -9.59
CA GLY A 314 4.44 -21.63 -10.52
C GLY A 314 5.46 -22.54 -9.82
N ARG A 315 6.13 -23.37 -10.61
CA ARG A 315 7.28 -24.14 -10.09
C ARG A 315 8.42 -23.19 -9.75
N ASP A 316 8.89 -23.26 -8.51
CA ASP A 316 10.04 -22.50 -8.04
C ASP A 316 11.27 -22.70 -8.93
N TYR A 317 12.05 -21.64 -9.11
CA TYR A 317 13.29 -21.66 -9.88
C TYR A 317 14.48 -21.28 -9.01
N LYS A 318 15.33 -22.27 -8.68
CA LYS A 318 16.46 -22.11 -7.75
C LYS A 318 15.96 -21.49 -6.42
N ASN A 319 16.56 -20.39 -5.96
CA ASN A 319 16.17 -19.68 -4.74
C ASN A 319 15.11 -18.60 -4.97
N LYS A 320 14.40 -18.62 -6.10
CA LYS A 320 13.32 -17.68 -6.43
C LYS A 320 11.97 -18.40 -6.50
N ARG A 321 10.97 -17.81 -5.87
CA ARG A 321 9.56 -18.18 -6.00
C ARG A 321 9.02 -17.62 -7.31
N ARG A 322 8.31 -18.44 -8.07
CA ARG A 322 7.63 -17.99 -9.29
C ARG A 322 6.19 -17.63 -8.96
N VAL A 323 5.85 -16.37 -9.15
CA VAL A 323 4.50 -15.83 -8.97
C VAL A 323 3.98 -15.46 -10.34
N ILE A 324 2.82 -15.96 -10.72
CA ILE A 324 2.20 -15.75 -12.01
C ILE A 324 0.90 -14.98 -11.76
N ILE A 325 0.69 -13.89 -12.49
CA ILE A 325 -0.61 -13.22 -12.53
C ILE A 325 -1.36 -13.76 -13.74
N GLU A 326 -2.46 -14.46 -13.48
CA GLU A 326 -3.40 -14.90 -14.52
C GLU A 326 -4.40 -13.77 -14.78
N PRO A 327 -4.43 -13.19 -16.00
CA PRO A 327 -5.32 -12.09 -16.33
C PRO A 327 -6.78 -12.48 -16.16
N THR A 328 -7.63 -11.52 -15.77
CA THR A 328 -9.09 -11.75 -15.73
C THR A 328 -9.72 -11.63 -17.12
N GLU A 329 -9.04 -10.99 -18.07
CA GLU A 329 -9.50 -10.83 -19.46
C GLU A 329 -9.07 -12.01 -20.34
N ASP A 330 -10.03 -12.59 -21.09
CA ASP A 330 -9.78 -13.69 -22.01
C ASP A 330 -8.85 -13.25 -23.17
N GLY A 331 -7.71 -13.92 -23.28
CA GLY A 331 -6.76 -13.75 -24.39
C GLY A 331 -5.51 -12.92 -24.08
N ALA A 332 -5.37 -12.40 -22.86
CA ALA A 332 -4.12 -11.80 -22.40
C ALA A 332 -3.12 -12.87 -21.91
N ASP A 333 -1.83 -12.66 -22.16
CA ASP A 333 -0.78 -13.56 -21.71
C ASP A 333 -0.51 -13.38 -20.20
N PRO A 334 -0.34 -14.48 -19.44
CA PRO A 334 0.07 -14.40 -18.04
C PRO A 334 1.44 -13.75 -17.86
N VAL A 335 1.57 -12.92 -16.82
CA VAL A 335 2.85 -12.27 -16.47
C VAL A 335 3.50 -13.01 -15.30
N GLU A 336 4.76 -13.41 -15.49
CA GLU A 336 5.54 -14.13 -14.47
C GLU A 336 6.55 -13.23 -13.75
N TYR A 337 6.57 -13.32 -12.42
CA TYR A 337 7.51 -12.64 -11.52
C TYR A 337 8.36 -13.65 -10.76
N LEU A 338 9.66 -13.35 -10.60
CA LEU A 338 10.61 -14.17 -9.85
C LEU A 338 11.05 -13.47 -8.56
N ILE A 339 10.46 -13.89 -7.44
CA ILE A 339 10.66 -13.25 -6.14
C ILE A 339 11.69 -14.02 -5.32
N PRO A 340 12.73 -13.39 -4.78
CA PRO A 340 13.67 -14.06 -3.88
C PRO A 340 12.94 -14.65 -2.66
N LYS A 341 13.12 -15.94 -2.39
CA LYS A 341 12.40 -16.61 -1.29
C LYS A 341 12.72 -16.04 0.11
N GLY A 342 13.87 -15.39 0.27
CA GLY A 342 14.29 -14.76 1.54
C GLY A 342 13.58 -13.46 1.88
N LYS A 343 12.78 -12.90 0.96
CA LYS A 343 12.03 -11.67 1.22
C LYS A 343 10.64 -11.98 1.80
N PRO A 344 10.12 -11.14 2.72
CA PRO A 344 8.74 -11.24 3.19
C PRO A 344 7.78 -11.19 2.00
N PHE A 345 6.79 -12.08 1.99
CA PHE A 345 5.83 -12.20 0.89
C PHE A 345 4.44 -12.49 1.46
N HIS A 346 3.46 -11.73 1.01
CA HIS A 346 2.18 -11.60 1.71
C HIS A 346 0.96 -12.03 0.88
N LEU A 347 1.14 -12.30 -0.42
CA LEU A 347 0.06 -12.77 -1.29
C LEU A 347 -0.12 -14.28 -1.12
N GLN A 348 -1.36 -14.74 -1.26
CA GLN A 348 -1.70 -16.16 -1.29
C GLN A 348 -2.22 -16.58 -2.67
N GLU A 349 -2.34 -17.88 -2.90
CA GLU A 349 -2.90 -18.42 -4.14
C GLU A 349 -4.39 -18.05 -4.23
N GLY A 350 -4.83 -17.58 -5.39
CA GLY A 350 -6.18 -17.07 -5.57
C GLY A 350 -6.40 -15.62 -5.13
N ASP A 351 -5.38 -14.91 -4.61
CA ASP A 351 -5.48 -13.47 -4.34
C ASP A 351 -5.74 -12.71 -5.65
N THR A 352 -6.77 -11.85 -5.68
CA THR A 352 -6.96 -10.89 -6.76
C THR A 352 -6.03 -9.70 -6.57
N ILE A 353 -5.36 -9.27 -7.63
CA ILE A 353 -4.45 -8.12 -7.64
C ILE A 353 -4.81 -7.18 -8.79
N GLU A 354 -4.76 -5.88 -8.51
CA GLU A 354 -4.96 -4.84 -9.51
C GLU A 354 -3.60 -4.29 -10.00
N LYS A 355 -3.57 -3.81 -11.24
CA LYS A 355 -2.43 -3.12 -11.84
C LYS A 355 -2.01 -1.96 -10.96
N GLY A 356 -0.71 -1.90 -10.65
CA GLY A 356 -0.16 -0.88 -9.77
C GLY A 356 -0.11 -1.28 -8.29
N GLU A 357 -0.68 -2.43 -7.89
CA GLU A 357 -0.51 -2.96 -6.53
C GLU A 357 0.86 -3.59 -6.30
N TYR A 358 1.30 -3.60 -5.05
CA TYR A 358 2.59 -4.17 -4.64
C TYR A 358 2.49 -5.69 -4.50
N ILE A 359 3.26 -6.40 -5.31
CA ILE A 359 3.52 -7.84 -5.17
C ILE A 359 4.54 -8.08 -4.06
N LEU A 360 5.61 -7.28 -4.07
CA LEU A 360 6.67 -7.29 -3.09
C LEU A 360 6.86 -5.89 -2.55
N ASP A 361 6.87 -5.77 -1.22
CA ASP A 361 7.14 -4.49 -0.56
C ASP A 361 8.60 -4.06 -0.79
N GLY A 362 8.81 -2.75 -0.85
CA GLY A 362 10.12 -2.16 -1.07
C GLY A 362 10.02 -0.77 -1.66
N ASN A 363 11.14 -0.24 -2.11
CA ASN A 363 11.17 1.06 -2.77
C ASN A 363 10.83 0.88 -4.26
N PRO A 364 9.72 1.45 -4.78
CA PRO A 364 9.39 1.28 -6.19
C PRO A 364 10.46 1.93 -7.07
N ALA A 365 10.78 1.26 -8.18
CA ALA A 365 11.72 1.79 -9.16
C ALA A 365 11.00 2.83 -10.05
N PRO A 366 11.61 4.01 -10.30
CA PRO A 366 10.99 5.05 -11.13
C PRO A 366 10.57 4.56 -12.52
N HIS A 367 11.38 3.70 -13.15
CA HIS A 367 11.05 3.12 -14.46
C HIS A 367 9.79 2.27 -14.45
N ASP A 368 9.56 1.52 -13.36
CA ASP A 368 8.43 0.61 -13.26
C ASP A 368 7.15 1.41 -12.96
N ILE A 369 7.23 2.47 -12.15
CA ILE A 369 6.13 3.43 -11.94
C ILE A 369 5.73 4.06 -13.29
N LEU A 370 6.70 4.57 -14.04
CA LEU A 370 6.45 5.22 -15.33
C LEU A 370 5.80 4.26 -16.33
N ALA A 371 6.29 3.02 -16.42
CA ALA A 371 5.76 2.03 -17.36
C ALA A 371 4.34 1.57 -17.00
N ILE A 372 4.06 1.40 -15.70
CA ILE A 372 2.79 0.83 -15.23
C ILE A 372 1.72 1.91 -15.08
N LYS A 373 2.06 3.03 -14.42
CA LYS A 373 1.11 4.09 -14.05
C LYS A 373 1.16 5.34 -14.93
N GLY A 374 2.20 5.49 -15.75
CA GLY A 374 2.36 6.63 -16.66
C GLY A 374 3.03 7.85 -16.02
N VAL A 375 3.18 8.92 -16.81
CA VAL A 375 3.93 10.14 -16.44
C VAL A 375 3.24 10.95 -15.34
N GLU A 376 1.92 10.89 -15.24
CA GLU A 376 1.16 11.67 -14.24
C GLU A 376 1.29 11.09 -12.81
N GLU A 377 1.67 9.82 -12.67
CA GLU A 377 1.80 9.10 -11.40
C GLU A 377 3.27 8.85 -10.98
N LEU A 378 4.24 9.22 -11.83
CA LEU A 378 5.68 9.19 -11.53
C LEU A 378 6.08 10.42 -10.70
#